data_AF-A0AAU7JYT1-F1
#
_entry.id   AF-A0AAU7JYT1-F1
#
_cell.length_a   1.000
_cell.length_b   1.000
_cell.length_c   1.000
_cell.angle_alpha   90.00
_cell.angle_beta   90.00
_cell.angle_gamma   90.00
#
_symmetry.space_group_name_H-M   'P 1'
#
loop_
_entity.id
_entity.type
_entity.pdbx_description
1 polymer ?
#
loop_
_entity_poly.entity_id
_entity_poly.type
_entity_poly.pdbx_seq_one_letter_code
_entity_poly.pdbx_strand_id
1 'polypeptide(L)'
;MTAADRFNSTRFSLWINSHRGRAFRLVAGLAWLAFAVVFRDHWWGVAAGVWSVLPLSAGVFDVCWVSAALGGPLAGRSIRAAQGRSTTAVRV
;
A
#
# COMPACT_ATOMS: atom_id res chain seq x y z
N MET A 1 -9.09 -8.79 18.19
CA MET A 1 -8.17 -8.72 17.03
C MET A 1 -8.89 -8.02 15.90
N THR A 2 -8.43 -6.84 15.49
CA THR A 2 -9.12 -6.01 14.49
C THR A 2 -8.94 -6.58 13.07
N ALA A 3 -9.74 -6.11 12.10
CA ALA A 3 -9.55 -6.48 10.69
C ALA A 3 -8.17 -6.05 10.18
N ALA A 4 -7.68 -4.88 10.59
CA ALA A 4 -6.34 -4.41 10.30
C ALA A 4 -5.25 -5.31 10.89
N ASP A 5 -5.40 -5.80 12.13
CA ASP A 5 -4.43 -6.72 12.74
C ASP A 5 -4.33 -8.03 11.97
N ARG A 6 -5.48 -8.61 11.57
CA ARG A 6 -5.53 -9.84 10.77
C ARG A 6 -4.87 -9.63 9.40
N PHE A 7 -5.12 -8.49 8.75
CA PHE A 7 -4.45 -8.16 7.50
C PHE A 7 -2.95 -7.99 7.70
N ASN A 8 -2.54 -7.26 8.74
CA ASN A 8 -1.14 -6.93 9.01
C ASN A 8 -0.27 -8.13 9.39
N SER A 9 -0.85 -9.25 9.82
CA SER A 9 -0.13 -10.51 10.04
C SER A 9 0.01 -11.38 8.80
N THR A 10 -0.66 -11.07 7.68
CA THR A 10 -0.56 -11.85 6.44
C THR A 10 0.80 -11.69 5.76
N ARG A 11 1.25 -12.73 5.03
CA ARG A 11 2.47 -12.65 4.21
C ARG A 11 2.39 -11.55 3.15
N PHE A 12 1.20 -11.32 2.60
CA PHE A 12 0.96 -10.24 1.66
C PHE A 12 1.21 -8.87 2.31
N SER A 13 0.65 -8.62 3.51
CA SER A 13 0.88 -7.35 4.20
C SER A 13 2.34 -7.15 4.61
N LEU A 14 3.04 -8.21 5.01
CA LEU A 14 4.48 -8.14 5.29
C LEU A 14 5.28 -7.76 4.03
N TRP A 15 4.97 -8.36 2.89
CA TRP A 15 5.63 -8.05 1.63
C TRP A 15 5.30 -6.64 1.13
N ILE A 16 4.02 -6.28 1.06
CA ILE A 16 3.60 -4.98 0.51
C ILE A 16 4.13 -3.83 1.36
N ASN A 17 4.25 -3.97 2.69
CA ASN A 17 4.80 -2.92 3.56
C ASN A 17 6.34 -2.87 3.63
N SER A 18 7.04 -3.82 2.99
CA SER A 18 8.50 -3.82 2.89
C SER A 18 9.03 -2.78 1.89
N HIS A 19 10.35 -2.57 1.86
CA HIS A 19 11.00 -1.72 0.84
C HIS A 19 10.71 -2.18 -0.60
N ARG A 20 10.64 -3.50 -0.83
CA ARG A 20 10.29 -4.06 -2.15
C ARG A 20 8.83 -3.77 -2.49
N GLY A 21 7.93 -3.88 -1.51
CA GLY A 21 6.52 -3.52 -1.68
C GLY A 21 6.32 -2.02 -1.93
N ARG A 22 7.11 -1.15 -1.30
CA ARG A 22 7.13 0.30 -1.60
C ARG A 22 7.53 0.57 -3.05
N ALA A 23 8.59 -0.06 -3.54
CA ALA A 23 8.99 0.04 -4.94
C ALA A 23 7.88 -0.45 -5.88
N PHE A 24 7.25 -1.59 -5.57
CA PHE A 24 6.10 -2.09 -6.33
C PHE A 24 4.95 -1.08 -6.41
N ARG A 25 4.57 -0.42 -5.30
CA ARG A 25 3.52 0.61 -5.30
C ARG A 25 3.87 1.79 -6.21
N LEU A 26 5.12 2.25 -6.18
CA LEU A 26 5.58 3.31 -7.06
C LEU A 26 5.48 2.90 -8.54
N VAL A 27 5.97 1.71 -8.89
CA VAL A 27 5.90 1.20 -10.27
C VAL A 27 4.45 1.04 -10.73
N ALA A 28 3.59 0.47 -9.88
CA ALA A 28 2.16 0.32 -10.19
C ALA A 28 1.48 1.68 -10.40
N GLY A 29 1.80 2.67 -9.56
CA GLY A 29 1.28 4.02 -9.70
C GLY A 29 1.75 4.73 -10.97
N LEU A 30 3.04 4.61 -11.30
CA LEU A 30 3.59 5.15 -12.55
C LEU A 30 2.97 4.47 -13.78
N ALA A 31 2.73 3.16 -13.74
CA ALA A 31 2.07 2.44 -14.82
C ALA A 31 0.63 2.94 -15.03
N TRP A 32 -0.15 3.13 -13.95
CA TRP A 32 -1.49 3.70 -14.04
C TRP A 32 -1.49 5.14 -14.56
N LEU A 33 -0.53 5.95 -14.12
CA LEU A 33 -0.39 7.32 -14.61
C LEU A 33 -0.02 7.35 -16.10
N ALA A 34 0.92 6.51 -16.53
CA ALA A 34 1.28 6.39 -17.94
C ALA A 34 0.08 5.92 -18.79
N PHE A 35 -0.67 4.94 -18.29
CA PHE A 35 -1.91 4.50 -18.93
C PHE A 35 -2.93 5.65 -19.05
N ALA A 36 -3.11 6.44 -17.99
CA ALA A 36 -3.98 7.61 -18.01
C ALA A 36 -3.58 8.65 -19.07
N VAL A 37 -2.28 8.88 -19.25
CA VAL A 37 -1.74 9.80 -20.27
C VAL A 37 -2.01 9.27 -21.68
N VAL A 38 -1.80 7.99 -21.92
CA VAL A 38 -2.04 7.35 -23.23
C VAL A 38 -3.52 7.37 -23.61
N PHE A 39 -4.42 7.16 -22.65
CA PHE A 39 -5.87 7.09 -22.87
C PHE A 39 -6.62 8.33 -22.36
N ARG A 40 -5.97 9.49 -22.32
CA ARG A 40 -6.51 10.72 -21.70
C ARG A 40 -7.83 11.22 -22.30
N ASP A 41 -8.11 10.84 -23.55
CA ASP A 41 -9.33 11.23 -24.26
C ASP A 41 -10.53 10.30 -23.94
N HIS A 42 -10.33 9.29 -23.08
CA HIS A 42 -11.36 8.38 -22.62
C HIS A 42 -11.62 8.51 -21.11
N TRP A 43 -12.88 8.31 -20.70
CA TRP A 43 -13.27 8.38 -19.29
C TRP A 43 -12.49 7.41 -18.40
N TRP A 44 -12.14 6.22 -18.91
CA TRP A 44 -11.34 5.25 -18.16
C TRP A 44 -9.88 5.67 -17.98
N GLY A 45 -9.32 6.46 -18.90
CA GLY A 45 -7.99 7.06 -18.73
C GLY A 45 -8.00 8.09 -17.61
N VAL A 46 -9.05 8.91 -17.52
CA VAL A 46 -9.24 9.84 -16.39
C VAL A 46 -9.39 9.06 -15.07
N ALA A 47 -10.22 8.02 -15.04
CA ALA A 47 -10.39 7.17 -13.85
C ALA A 47 -9.07 6.50 -13.42
N ALA A 48 -8.29 6.00 -14.37
CA ALA A 48 -6.94 5.46 -14.14
C ALA A 48 -5.99 6.51 -13.55
N GLY A 49 -6.06 7.76 -14.04
CA GLY A 49 -5.26 8.87 -13.55
C GLY A 49 -5.58 9.19 -12.10
N VAL A 50 -6.86 9.31 -11.77
CA VAL A 50 -7.31 9.49 -10.37
C VAL A 50 -6.88 8.31 -9.51
N TRP A 51 -7.02 7.08 -10.01
CA TRP A 51 -6.61 5.88 -9.28
C TRP A 51 -5.11 5.84 -8.99
N SER A 52 -4.26 6.33 -9.90
CA SER A 52 -2.80 6.36 -9.76
C SER A 52 -2.31 7.11 -8.51
N VAL A 53 -3.11 8.07 -8.00
CA VAL A 53 -2.80 8.85 -6.80
C VAL A 53 -2.64 7.94 -5.57
N LEU A 54 -3.44 6.86 -5.45
CA LEU A 54 -3.38 5.94 -4.32
C LEU A 54 -2.03 5.18 -4.24
N PRO A 55 -1.61 4.41 -5.26
CA PRO A 55 -0.31 3.72 -5.22
C PRO A 55 0.88 4.68 -5.26
N LEU A 56 0.81 5.83 -5.96
CA LEU A 56 1.88 6.83 -5.95
C LEU A 56 2.08 7.44 -4.55
N SER A 57 1.01 7.91 -3.91
CA SER A 57 1.10 8.44 -2.54
C SER A 57 1.56 7.37 -1.54
N ALA A 58 1.07 6.14 -1.67
CA ALA A 58 1.51 5.01 -0.86
C ALA A 58 3.00 4.70 -1.01
N GLY A 59 3.52 4.79 -2.24
CA GLY A 59 4.93 4.62 -2.54
C GLY A 59 5.80 5.81 -2.07
N VAL A 60 5.37 7.05 -2.32
CA VAL A 60 6.15 8.26 -2.01
C VAL A 60 6.20 8.50 -0.51
N PHE A 61 5.05 8.49 0.17
CA PHE A 61 4.92 8.86 1.58
C PHE A 61 5.04 7.67 2.55
N ASP A 62 5.32 6.46 2.06
CA ASP A 62 5.34 5.24 2.87
C ASP A 62 4.01 5.06 3.65
N VAL A 63 2.88 5.23 2.96
CA VAL A 63 1.53 5.04 3.51
C VAL A 63 0.88 3.77 2.97
N CYS A 64 -0.05 3.20 3.74
CA CYS A 64 -0.79 1.99 3.36
C CYS A 64 -2.29 2.23 3.44
N TRP A 65 -2.89 2.62 2.31
CA TRP A 65 -4.33 2.87 2.19
C TRP A 65 -5.20 1.66 2.56
N VAL A 66 -4.72 0.43 2.31
CA VAL A 66 -5.44 -0.79 2.68
C VAL A 66 -5.54 -0.93 4.21
N SER A 67 -4.46 -0.65 4.94
CA SER A 67 -4.50 -0.72 6.41
C SER A 67 -5.42 0.38 6.96
N ALA A 68 -5.34 1.60 6.43
CA ALA A 68 -6.22 2.70 6.82
C ALA A 68 -7.71 2.39 6.56
N ALA A 69 -8.04 1.83 5.40
CA ALA A 69 -9.40 1.42 5.06
C ALA A 69 -9.96 0.34 6.00
N LEU A 70 -9.08 -0.47 6.61
CA LEU A 70 -9.43 -1.51 7.58
C LEU A 70 -9.42 -1.00 9.04
N GLY A 71 -9.28 0.31 9.27
CA GLY A 71 -9.22 0.93 10.60
C GLY A 71 -7.84 0.84 11.26
N GLY A 72 -6.80 0.51 10.50
CA GLY A 72 -5.41 0.42 10.95
C GLY A 72 -4.62 1.71 10.73
N PRO A 73 -3.35 1.74 11.18
CA PRO A 73 -2.48 2.90 11.02
C PRO A 73 -2.14 3.15 9.55
N LEU A 74 -2.16 4.42 9.14
CA LEU A 74 -1.84 4.83 7.75
C LEU A 74 -0.35 4.70 7.43
N ALA A 75 0.53 5.03 8.38
CA ALA A 75 1.96 5.07 8.13
C ALA A 75 2.59 3.67 8.15
N GLY A 76 3.33 3.32 7.09
CA GLY A 76 4.00 2.03 6.92
C GLY A 76 4.99 1.73 8.03
N ARG A 77 5.69 2.75 8.56
CA ARG A 77 6.56 2.61 9.75
C ARG A 77 5.82 2.06 10.97
N SER A 78 4.59 2.50 11.20
CA SER A 78 3.77 2.09 12.34
C SER A 78 3.33 0.64 12.19
N ILE A 79 2.92 0.27 10.96
CA ILE A 79 2.57 -1.11 10.59
C ILE A 79 3.77 -2.02 10.81
N ARG A 80 4.95 -1.66 10.27
CA ARG A 80 6.18 -2.45 10.42
C ARG A 80 6.62 -2.59 11.88
N ALA A 81 6.49 -1.54 12.68
CA ALA A 81 6.78 -1.60 14.11
C ALA A 81 5.84 -2.58 14.84
N ALA A 82 4.54 -2.59 14.50
CA ALA A 82 3.59 -3.56 15.03
C ALA A 82 3.91 -4.99 14.57
N GLN A 83 4.21 -5.18 13.28
CA GLN A 83 4.61 -6.47 12.70
C GLN A 83 5.90 -7.02 13.35
N GLY A 84 6.88 -6.16 13.64
CA GLY A 84 8.10 -6.53 14.35
C GLY A 84 7.83 -7.05 15.76
N ARG A 85 6.94 -6.38 16.50
CA ARG A 85 6.51 -6.85 17.84
C ARG A 85 5.81 -8.21 17.79
N SER A 86 4.91 -8.42 16.83
CA SER A 86 4.21 -9.70 16.66
C SER A 86 5.13 -10.85 16.28
N THR A 87 6.20 -10.59 15.50
CA THR A 87 7.15 -11.63 15.09
C THR A 87 8.05 -12.09 16.25
N THR A 88 8.43 -11.17 17.14
CA THR A 88 9.21 -11.51 18.35
C THR A 88 8.39 -12.32 19.35
N ALA A 89 7.10 -12.00 19.53
CA ALA A 89 6.22 -12.71 20.46
C ALA A 89 5.91 -14.17 20.07
N VAL A 90 6.10 -14.56 18.81
CA VAL A 90 5.94 -15.94 18.33
C VAL A 90 7.24 -16.76 18.45
N ARG A 91 8.37 -16.09 18.74
CA ARG A 91 9.70 -16.72 18.85
C ARG A 91 10.17 -16.99 20.28
N VAL A 92 9.37 -16.65 21.30
CA VAL A 92 9.64 -16.94 22.72
C VAL A 92 8.68 -18.03 23.17
#